data_AF-A0A6B0XX05-F1
#
_entry.id   AF-A0A6B0XX05-F1
#
_cell.length_a   1.000
_cell.length_b   1.000
_cell.length_c   1.000
_cell.angle_alpha   90.00
_cell.angle_beta   90.00
_cell.angle_gamma   90.00
#
_symmetry.space_group_name_H-M   'P 1'
#
loop_
_entity.id
_entity.type
_entity.pdbx_description
1 polymer ?
#
loop_
_entity_poly.entity_id
_entity_poly.type
_entity_poly.pdbx_seq_one_letter_code
_entity_poly.pdbx_strand_id
1 'polypeptide(L)'
;ALEGLQHKYRETVLFFPSKGQTCHAYCTFCFRWAQFVGDKEMKIASNDARSLHQHLATHRHVSDLLVTGGDPMVMKTRVLARYLRPLLGNPQLDHVRNIRIGTKALTFWPHRFVNDKDADDLLRLLEDIVRSGRHVAIMAHFNHWQEMRTDVVRKAIRRIRDTGAIIRSQAPLLNHVNNDPNVWARMWSTQVGLGIVPYYMFVERDTGAKCYFEVPLVRCHDVFRQAVQQVSGLGRTVRGPSMSATPGKVEVLGVQRLAGEKVFMLRFLQGRDPDWVGRPFFAKFDAQATWLDELEPAFGESAFFFEDRTAPVLQAV
;
A
#
# COMPACT_ATOMS: atom_id res chain seq x y z
N ALA A 1 -5.53 -9.73 -20.04
CA ALA A 1 -5.49 -8.61 -19.07
C ALA A 1 -6.51 -7.54 -19.46
N LEU A 2 -7.21 -6.95 -18.48
CA LEU A 2 -8.12 -5.80 -18.68
C LEU A 2 -7.32 -4.50 -18.48
N GLU A 3 -7.46 -3.55 -19.39
CA GLU A 3 -6.76 -2.26 -19.31
C GLU A 3 -7.11 -1.55 -17.97
N GLY A 4 -6.10 -1.04 -17.25
CA GLY A 4 -6.30 -0.31 -16.01
C GLY A 4 -6.77 -1.13 -14.80
N LEU A 5 -6.73 -2.46 -14.87
CA LEU A 5 -7.12 -3.35 -13.79
C LEU A 5 -6.07 -4.44 -13.57
N GLN A 6 -5.66 -4.61 -12.30
CA GLN A 6 -4.78 -5.70 -11.89
C GLN A 6 -5.48 -6.56 -10.85
N HIS A 7 -5.75 -7.82 -11.18
CA HIS A 7 -6.22 -8.81 -10.21
C HIS A 7 -5.02 -9.35 -9.43
N LYS A 8 -4.69 -8.66 -8.34
CA LYS A 8 -3.39 -8.82 -7.65
C LYS A 8 -3.32 -10.08 -6.79
N TYR A 9 -4.41 -10.39 -6.09
CA TYR A 9 -4.60 -11.58 -5.27
C TYR A 9 -6.03 -12.06 -5.46
N ARG A 10 -6.32 -13.32 -5.11
CA ARG A 10 -7.67 -13.91 -5.23
C ARG A 10 -8.76 -12.91 -4.81
N GLU A 11 -8.69 -12.39 -3.59
CA GLU A 11 -9.68 -11.50 -3.00
C GLU A 11 -9.51 -10.01 -3.37
N THR A 12 -8.40 -9.61 -4.00
CA THR A 12 -8.02 -8.19 -4.17
C THR A 12 -7.83 -7.82 -5.65
N VAL A 13 -8.62 -6.82 -6.08
CA VAL A 13 -8.46 -6.14 -7.36
C VAL A 13 -7.91 -4.73 -7.14
N LEU A 14 -6.92 -4.34 -7.92
CA LEU A 14 -6.43 -2.97 -8.03
C LEU A 14 -7.01 -2.34 -9.30
N PHE A 15 -7.56 -1.15 -9.15
CA PHE A 15 -8.06 -0.36 -10.26
C PHE A 15 -7.26 0.94 -10.39
N PHE A 16 -6.91 1.28 -11.62
CA PHE A 16 -6.07 2.40 -11.99
C PHE A 16 -6.88 3.36 -12.88
N PRO A 17 -7.61 4.32 -12.30
CA PRO A 17 -8.37 5.29 -13.09
C PRO A 17 -7.41 6.14 -13.91
N SER A 18 -7.69 6.35 -15.20
CA SER A 18 -6.76 7.11 -16.06
C SER A 18 -6.55 8.55 -15.59
N LYS A 19 -7.59 9.17 -15.01
CA LYS A 19 -7.54 10.52 -14.43
C LYS A 19 -6.90 10.57 -13.04
N GLY A 20 -6.58 9.40 -12.47
CA GLY A 20 -5.83 9.24 -11.22
C GLY A 20 -4.37 8.83 -11.45
N GLN A 21 -3.86 8.91 -12.69
CA GLN A 21 -2.45 8.60 -13.03
C GLN A 21 -1.51 9.80 -12.87
N THR A 22 -1.98 10.90 -12.29
CA THR A 22 -1.16 12.04 -11.90
C THR A 22 -1.31 12.28 -10.39
N CYS A 23 -0.42 13.08 -9.83
CA CYS A 23 -0.34 13.37 -8.41
C CYS A 23 -0.36 14.89 -8.17
N HIS A 24 -0.81 15.33 -6.99
CA HIS A 24 -0.71 16.73 -6.58
C HIS A 24 0.74 17.22 -6.50
N ALA A 25 1.65 16.33 -6.10
CA ALA A 25 3.08 16.45 -6.25
C ALA A 25 3.67 15.05 -6.42
N TYR A 26 4.86 14.95 -6.99
CA TYR A 26 5.50 13.67 -7.23
C TYR A 26 6.56 13.37 -6.18
N CYS A 27 6.53 12.15 -5.65
CA CYS A 27 7.58 11.68 -4.75
C CYS A 27 8.82 11.35 -5.57
N THR A 28 9.99 11.84 -5.18
CA THR A 28 11.27 11.50 -5.81
C THR A 28 11.62 10.01 -5.67
N PHE A 29 11.11 9.34 -4.63
CA PHE A 29 11.18 7.90 -4.40
C PHE A 29 10.02 7.10 -5.03
N CYS A 30 9.25 7.69 -5.95
CA CYS A 30 8.07 7.01 -6.50
C CYS A 30 8.47 5.85 -7.42
N PHE A 31 8.24 4.62 -6.98
CA PHE A 31 8.47 3.43 -7.80
C PHE A 31 7.57 3.32 -9.05
N ARG A 32 6.47 4.08 -9.10
CA ARG A 32 5.55 4.10 -10.24
C ARG A 32 5.85 5.23 -11.24
N TRP A 33 6.92 5.99 -11.03
CA TRP A 33 7.25 7.14 -11.88
C TRP A 33 7.27 6.79 -13.38
N ALA A 34 7.90 5.67 -13.75
CA ALA A 34 7.95 5.19 -15.13
C ALA A 34 6.57 4.85 -15.73
N GLN A 35 5.60 4.45 -14.89
CA GLN A 35 4.23 4.13 -15.34
C GLN A 35 3.43 5.40 -15.70
N PHE A 36 3.89 6.58 -15.30
CA PHE A 36 3.16 7.84 -15.47
C PHE A 36 3.88 8.87 -16.34
N VAL A 37 5.20 8.74 -16.52
CA VAL A 37 6.03 9.67 -17.30
C VAL A 37 6.61 8.95 -18.52
N GLY A 38 6.10 9.27 -19.69
CA GLY A 38 6.79 9.05 -20.97
C GLY A 38 6.51 7.72 -21.69
N ASP A 39 6.30 6.61 -20.98
CA ASP A 39 6.12 5.30 -21.63
C ASP A 39 4.64 4.91 -21.75
N LYS A 40 4.11 4.95 -22.97
CA LYS A 40 2.71 4.55 -23.24
C LYS A 40 2.50 3.05 -23.07
N GLU A 41 3.53 2.22 -23.21
CA GLU A 41 3.43 0.77 -23.10
C GLU A 41 3.34 0.29 -21.64
N MET A 42 3.89 1.06 -20.70
CA MET A 42 3.81 0.76 -19.25
C MET A 42 2.56 1.34 -18.56
N LYS A 43 1.68 2.00 -19.30
CA LYS A 43 0.52 2.70 -18.73
C LYS A 43 -0.60 1.72 -18.38
N ILE A 44 -0.82 1.50 -17.09
CA ILE A 44 -1.96 0.73 -16.58
C ILE A 44 -3.06 1.73 -16.19
N ALA A 45 -4.01 2.00 -17.07
CA ALA A 45 -5.05 3.01 -16.84
C ALA A 45 -6.36 2.72 -17.57
N SER A 46 -7.52 2.95 -16.94
CA SER A 46 -8.81 2.84 -17.64
C SER A 46 -9.72 4.04 -17.39
N ASN A 47 -10.44 4.44 -18.43
CA ASN A 47 -11.55 5.39 -18.33
C ASN A 47 -12.90 4.69 -18.19
N ASP A 48 -12.95 3.39 -18.45
CA ASP A 48 -14.18 2.65 -18.53
C ASP A 48 -14.55 2.04 -17.18
N ALA A 49 -15.54 2.64 -16.50
CA ALA A 49 -16.08 2.07 -15.27
C ALA A 49 -16.79 0.73 -15.52
N ARG A 50 -17.31 0.50 -16.72
CA ARG A 50 -18.06 -0.71 -17.07
C ARG A 50 -17.16 -1.94 -17.04
N SER A 51 -15.95 -1.86 -17.59
CA SER A 51 -14.97 -2.95 -17.53
C SER A 51 -14.63 -3.37 -16.10
N LEU A 52 -14.44 -2.41 -15.18
CA LEU A 52 -14.27 -2.69 -13.75
C LEU A 52 -15.48 -3.43 -13.18
N HIS A 53 -16.70 -2.91 -13.38
CA HIS A 53 -17.89 -3.53 -12.82
C HIS A 53 -18.17 -4.90 -13.40
N GLN A 54 -17.94 -5.11 -14.70
CA GLN A 54 -18.09 -6.40 -15.36
C GLN A 54 -17.08 -7.42 -14.81
N HIS A 55 -15.82 -7.01 -14.60
CA HIS A 55 -14.82 -7.88 -14.00
C HIS A 55 -15.20 -8.27 -12.58
N LEU A 56 -15.62 -7.32 -11.75
CA LEU A 56 -16.07 -7.63 -10.38
C LEU A 56 -17.32 -8.52 -10.40
N ALA A 57 -18.28 -8.29 -11.30
CA ALA A 57 -19.48 -9.12 -11.39
C ALA A 57 -19.18 -10.60 -11.73
N THR A 58 -18.14 -10.86 -12.53
CA THR A 58 -17.71 -12.22 -12.89
C THR A 58 -16.80 -12.87 -11.84
N HIS A 59 -16.10 -12.07 -11.01
CA HIS A 59 -15.13 -12.57 -10.01
C HIS A 59 -15.68 -12.45 -8.59
N ARG A 60 -16.71 -13.25 -8.28
CA ARG A 60 -17.48 -13.20 -7.01
C ARG A 60 -16.69 -13.45 -5.72
N HIS A 61 -15.44 -13.88 -5.83
CA HIS A 61 -14.53 -14.11 -4.70
C HIS A 61 -13.72 -12.85 -4.31
N VAL A 62 -13.84 -11.76 -5.07
CA VAL A 62 -13.18 -10.48 -4.78
C VAL A 62 -13.93 -9.73 -3.69
N SER A 63 -13.32 -9.55 -2.52
CA SER A 63 -13.89 -8.73 -1.44
C SER A 63 -13.33 -7.32 -1.40
N ASP A 64 -12.17 -7.09 -2.01
CA ASP A 64 -11.34 -5.90 -1.81
C ASP A 64 -11.02 -5.20 -3.14
N LEU A 65 -11.56 -3.99 -3.30
CA LEU A 65 -11.22 -3.09 -4.38
C LEU A 65 -10.25 -2.01 -3.89
N LEU A 66 -9.06 -1.94 -4.47
CA LEU A 66 -8.10 -0.85 -4.23
C LEU A 66 -8.05 0.09 -5.43
N VAL A 67 -8.58 1.29 -5.29
CA VAL A 67 -8.40 2.38 -6.26
C VAL A 67 -7.03 3.02 -6.01
N THR A 68 -6.14 2.95 -6.99
CA THR A 68 -4.75 3.44 -6.90
C THR A 68 -4.24 3.92 -8.27
N GLY A 69 -2.93 4.06 -8.43
CA GLY A 69 -2.30 4.73 -9.58
C GLY A 69 -1.26 5.73 -9.09
N GLY A 70 -1.31 6.94 -9.64
CA GLY A 70 -0.61 8.10 -9.11
C GLY A 70 -1.27 8.54 -7.80
N ASP A 71 -2.32 9.34 -7.90
CA ASP A 71 -3.19 9.67 -6.77
C ASP A 71 -4.67 9.82 -7.20
N PRO A 72 -5.52 8.82 -6.91
CA PRO A 72 -6.97 8.89 -7.12
C PRO A 72 -7.65 10.15 -6.60
N MET A 73 -7.14 10.79 -5.55
CA MET A 73 -7.77 11.96 -4.94
C MET A 73 -7.50 13.27 -5.71
N VAL A 74 -6.63 13.26 -6.73
CA VAL A 74 -6.53 14.36 -7.70
C VAL A 74 -7.79 14.45 -8.57
N MET A 75 -8.54 13.36 -8.71
CA MET A 75 -9.75 13.35 -9.53
C MET A 75 -10.85 14.20 -8.89
N LYS A 76 -11.56 14.94 -9.75
CA LYS A 76 -12.86 15.53 -9.40
C LYS A 76 -13.79 14.46 -8.84
N THR A 77 -14.54 14.79 -7.78
CA THR A 77 -15.43 13.86 -7.09
C THR A 77 -16.39 13.15 -8.04
N ARG A 78 -16.96 13.88 -9.01
CA ARG A 78 -17.87 13.32 -10.02
C ARG A 78 -17.25 12.22 -10.88
N VAL A 79 -15.93 12.17 -11.01
CA VAL A 79 -15.21 11.12 -11.76
C VAL A 79 -15.04 9.90 -10.86
N LEU A 80 -14.54 10.09 -9.64
CA LEU A 80 -14.40 9.02 -8.65
C LEU A 80 -15.75 8.33 -8.39
N ALA A 81 -16.83 9.10 -8.29
CA ALA A 81 -18.19 8.61 -8.10
C ALA A 81 -18.66 7.64 -9.20
N ARG A 82 -18.22 7.79 -10.45
CA ARG A 82 -18.62 6.88 -11.56
C ARG A 82 -18.13 5.46 -11.33
N TYR A 83 -16.98 5.32 -10.68
CA TYR A 83 -16.41 4.00 -10.36
C TYR A 83 -17.04 3.40 -9.11
N LEU A 84 -17.33 4.23 -8.09
CA LEU A 84 -17.72 3.75 -6.77
C LEU A 84 -19.23 3.67 -6.53
N ARG A 85 -20.05 4.59 -7.06
CA ARG A 85 -21.50 4.59 -6.80
C ARG A 85 -22.22 3.32 -7.28
N PRO A 86 -21.85 2.71 -8.43
CA PRO A 86 -22.49 1.46 -8.85
C PRO A 86 -22.27 0.29 -7.89
N LEU A 87 -21.25 0.36 -7.03
CA LEU A 87 -21.02 -0.64 -5.99
C LEU A 87 -22.13 -0.62 -4.92
N LEU A 88 -22.88 0.47 -4.77
CA LEU A 88 -23.82 0.65 -3.66
C LEU A 88 -25.20 0.03 -3.89
N GLY A 89 -25.61 -0.17 -5.14
CA GLY A 89 -26.96 -0.59 -5.50
C GLY A 89 -27.04 -1.74 -6.49
N ASN A 90 -25.90 -2.35 -6.84
CA ASN A 90 -25.87 -3.50 -7.74
C ASN A 90 -25.66 -4.79 -6.92
N PRO A 91 -26.67 -5.69 -6.83
CA PRO A 91 -26.53 -6.97 -6.14
C PRO A 91 -25.42 -7.87 -6.71
N GLN A 92 -25.04 -7.63 -7.97
CA GLN A 92 -23.91 -8.33 -8.58
C GLN A 92 -22.55 -7.94 -7.96
N LEU A 93 -22.48 -6.87 -7.17
CA LEU A 93 -21.26 -6.31 -6.59
C LEU A 93 -21.28 -6.32 -5.04
N ASP A 94 -22.26 -6.96 -4.41
CA ASP A 94 -22.40 -7.04 -2.95
C ASP A 94 -21.30 -7.83 -2.23
N HIS A 95 -20.57 -8.66 -2.97
CA HIS A 95 -19.41 -9.38 -2.48
C HIS A 95 -18.20 -8.44 -2.26
N VAL A 96 -18.15 -7.28 -2.92
CA VAL A 96 -17.11 -6.26 -2.73
C VAL A 96 -17.43 -5.43 -1.48
N ARG A 97 -16.82 -5.83 -0.35
CA ARG A 97 -17.08 -5.26 0.97
C ARG A 97 -16.13 -4.14 1.35
N ASN A 98 -14.89 -4.19 0.85
CA ASN A 98 -13.81 -3.29 1.22
C ASN A 98 -13.42 -2.42 0.04
N ILE A 99 -13.52 -1.10 0.20
CA ILE A 99 -13.05 -0.11 -0.78
C ILE A 99 -11.88 0.63 -0.18
N ARG A 100 -10.70 0.44 -0.77
CA ARG A 100 -9.46 1.11 -0.38
C ARG A 100 -9.11 2.16 -1.41
N ILE A 101 -8.70 3.33 -0.95
CA ILE A 101 -8.25 4.42 -1.84
C ILE A 101 -6.84 4.83 -1.44
N GLY A 102 -5.86 4.54 -2.29
CA GLY A 102 -4.48 5.01 -2.14
C GLY A 102 -4.38 6.50 -2.37
N THR A 103 -3.80 7.26 -1.46
CA THR A 103 -3.61 8.71 -1.67
C THR A 103 -2.47 9.29 -0.83
N LYS A 104 -1.77 10.27 -1.39
CA LYS A 104 -0.86 11.17 -0.68
C LYS A 104 -1.40 12.60 -0.60
N ALA A 105 -2.64 12.82 -1.03
CA ALA A 105 -3.31 14.13 -0.97
C ALA A 105 -3.39 14.68 0.46
N LEU A 106 -3.47 13.84 1.49
CA LEU A 106 -3.41 14.35 2.88
C LEU A 106 -2.09 15.07 3.21
N THR A 107 -0.98 14.69 2.58
CA THR A 107 0.32 15.38 2.70
C THR A 107 0.41 16.56 1.74
N PHE A 108 0.15 16.33 0.45
CA PHE A 108 0.45 17.30 -0.60
C PHE A 108 -0.66 18.32 -0.86
N TRP A 109 -1.92 17.94 -0.64
CA TRP A 109 -3.09 18.79 -0.92
C TRP A 109 -4.27 18.48 0.00
N PRO A 110 -4.15 18.72 1.32
CA PRO A 110 -5.22 18.44 2.29
C PRO A 110 -6.50 19.23 2.03
N HIS A 111 -6.40 20.33 1.26
CA HIS A 111 -7.51 21.13 0.74
C HIS A 111 -8.55 20.30 -0.03
N ARG A 112 -8.13 19.17 -0.63
CA ARG A 112 -9.02 18.19 -1.27
C ARG A 112 -10.18 17.74 -0.40
N PHE A 113 -9.96 17.70 0.92
CA PHE A 113 -10.93 17.26 1.92
C PHE A 113 -11.48 18.42 2.75
N VAL A 114 -11.04 19.66 2.51
CA VAL A 114 -11.34 20.82 3.36
C VAL A 114 -12.08 21.93 2.63
N ASN A 115 -11.57 22.41 1.51
CA ASN A 115 -12.11 23.61 0.86
C ASN A 115 -11.94 23.65 -0.68
N ASP A 116 -11.47 22.56 -1.29
CA ASP A 116 -11.65 22.39 -2.75
C ASP A 116 -13.14 22.46 -3.10
N LYS A 117 -13.44 22.94 -4.32
CA LYS A 117 -14.82 23.22 -4.78
C LYS A 117 -15.79 22.03 -4.64
N ASP A 118 -15.29 20.80 -4.67
CA ASP A 118 -16.08 19.56 -4.54
C ASP A 118 -15.67 18.70 -3.34
N ALA A 119 -15.04 19.31 -2.31
CA ALA A 119 -14.61 18.63 -1.09
C ALA A 119 -15.80 18.03 -0.32
N ASP A 120 -16.91 18.77 -0.21
CA ASP A 120 -18.10 18.30 0.50
C ASP A 120 -18.78 17.14 -0.24
N ASP A 121 -18.79 17.21 -1.58
CA ASP A 121 -19.28 16.10 -2.40
C ASP A 121 -18.43 14.84 -2.23
N LEU A 122 -17.11 14.99 -2.07
CA LEU A 122 -16.22 13.85 -1.83
C LEU A 122 -16.58 13.19 -0.49
N LEU A 123 -16.70 13.97 0.57
CA LEU A 123 -17.03 13.45 1.89
C LEU A 123 -18.40 12.78 1.90
N ARG A 124 -19.40 13.38 1.22
CA ARG A 124 -20.72 12.76 1.04
C ARG A 124 -20.64 11.43 0.28
N LEU A 125 -19.80 11.34 -0.75
CA LEU A 125 -19.58 10.07 -1.45
C LEU A 125 -18.99 9.00 -0.51
N LEU A 126 -18.03 9.35 0.36
CA LEU A 126 -17.48 8.40 1.33
C LEU A 126 -18.55 7.96 2.34
N GLU A 127 -19.35 8.90 2.84
CA GLU A 127 -20.47 8.63 3.75
C GLU A 127 -21.51 7.70 3.11
N ASP A 128 -21.93 7.97 1.86
CA ASP A 128 -22.86 7.13 1.10
C ASP A 128 -22.36 5.68 1.03
N ILE A 129 -21.06 5.49 0.78
CA ILE A 129 -20.45 4.17 0.70
C ILE A 129 -20.48 3.48 2.06
N VAL A 130 -20.10 4.16 3.14
CA VAL A 130 -20.12 3.62 4.50
C VAL A 130 -21.54 3.23 4.91
N ARG A 131 -22.53 4.09 4.64
CA ARG A 131 -23.95 3.85 4.94
C ARG A 131 -24.55 2.67 4.18
N SER A 132 -23.97 2.28 3.04
CA SER A 132 -24.35 1.05 2.33
C SER A 132 -23.91 -0.24 3.05
N GLY A 133 -23.21 -0.14 4.18
CA GLY A 133 -22.66 -1.27 4.93
C GLY A 133 -21.30 -1.75 4.40
N ARG A 134 -20.61 -0.93 3.59
CA ARG A 134 -19.26 -1.22 3.08
C ARG A 134 -18.20 -0.53 3.93
N HIS A 135 -17.04 -1.16 4.02
CA HIS A 135 -15.88 -0.59 4.68
C HIS A 135 -15.09 0.30 3.71
N VAL A 136 -14.82 1.54 4.11
CA VAL A 136 -13.97 2.47 3.35
C VAL A 136 -12.65 2.69 4.09
N ALA A 137 -11.53 2.43 3.40
CA ALA A 137 -10.21 2.72 3.91
C ALA A 137 -9.48 3.76 3.05
N ILE A 138 -9.14 4.91 3.64
CA ILE A 138 -8.20 5.84 3.02
C ILE A 138 -6.79 5.37 3.36
N MET A 139 -6.06 4.90 2.35
CA MET A 139 -4.68 4.43 2.47
C MET A 139 -3.75 5.63 2.32
N ALA A 140 -3.60 6.39 3.42
CA ALA A 140 -2.80 7.59 3.50
C ALA A 140 -1.30 7.29 3.42
N HIS A 141 -0.55 8.19 2.81
CA HIS A 141 0.90 8.04 2.67
C HIS A 141 1.67 9.16 3.37
N PHE A 142 2.06 8.93 4.63
CA PHE A 142 2.86 9.87 5.43
C PHE A 142 4.28 9.34 5.64
N ASN A 143 5.31 10.07 5.20
CA ASN A 143 6.69 9.62 5.35
C ASN A 143 7.37 10.14 6.62
N HIS A 144 6.89 11.26 7.15
CA HIS A 144 7.46 11.91 8.32
C HIS A 144 6.37 12.56 9.18
N TRP A 145 6.54 12.60 10.50
CA TRP A 145 5.55 13.18 11.43
C TRP A 145 5.25 14.67 11.16
N GLN A 146 6.19 15.38 10.52
CA GLN A 146 6.02 16.78 10.14
C GLN A 146 4.89 16.99 9.14
N GLU A 147 4.60 16.00 8.29
CA GLU A 147 3.54 16.07 7.28
C GLU A 147 2.13 16.20 7.90
N MET A 148 1.98 15.86 9.19
CA MET A 148 0.71 15.94 9.93
C MET A 148 0.62 17.18 10.86
N ARG A 149 1.59 18.10 10.80
CA ARG A 149 1.65 19.21 11.77
C ARG A 149 0.57 20.26 11.56
N THR A 150 0.27 20.59 10.31
CA THR A 150 -0.55 21.76 9.97
C THR A 150 -2.02 21.53 10.30
N ASP A 151 -2.73 22.61 10.64
CA ASP A 151 -4.14 22.53 11.03
C ASP A 151 -5.04 22.06 9.88
N VAL A 152 -4.69 22.39 8.63
CA VAL A 152 -5.43 21.93 7.46
C VAL A 152 -5.36 20.41 7.29
N VAL A 153 -4.21 19.79 7.54
CA VAL A 153 -4.07 18.32 7.50
C VAL A 153 -4.88 17.68 8.63
N ARG A 154 -4.78 18.23 9.85
CA ARG A 154 -5.55 17.75 11.00
C ARG A 154 -7.06 17.88 10.77
N LYS A 155 -7.51 18.98 10.14
CA LYS A 155 -8.91 19.17 9.75
C LYS A 155 -9.34 18.17 8.69
N ALA A 156 -8.54 17.94 7.65
CA ALA A 156 -8.81 16.93 6.62
C ALA A 156 -8.97 15.54 7.23
N ILE A 157 -8.07 15.15 8.14
CA ILE A 157 -8.12 13.86 8.86
C ILE A 157 -9.43 13.72 9.64
N ARG A 158 -9.83 14.74 10.41
CA ARG A 158 -11.11 14.72 11.15
C ARG A 158 -12.29 14.56 10.19
N ARG A 159 -12.36 15.39 9.16
CA ARG A 159 -13.47 15.35 8.18
C ARG A 159 -13.62 14.00 7.49
N ILE A 160 -12.51 13.34 7.12
CA ILE A 160 -12.55 11.99 6.56
C ILE A 160 -13.12 11.01 7.59
N ARG A 161 -12.63 11.04 8.84
CA ARG A 161 -13.10 10.14 9.89
C ARG A 161 -14.58 10.33 10.23
N ASP A 162 -15.07 11.56 10.17
CA ASP A 162 -16.48 11.88 10.44
C ASP A 162 -17.43 11.23 9.43
N THR A 163 -16.95 10.81 8.25
CA THR A 163 -17.74 10.03 7.27
C THR A 163 -17.92 8.55 7.67
N GLY A 164 -17.22 8.10 8.72
CA GLY A 164 -17.08 6.69 9.10
C GLY A 164 -15.96 5.94 8.36
N ALA A 165 -15.29 6.57 7.38
CA ALA A 165 -14.12 6.00 6.74
C ALA A 165 -12.94 5.87 7.71
N ILE A 166 -12.16 4.79 7.57
CA ILE A 166 -10.98 4.55 8.40
C ILE A 166 -9.71 4.93 7.64
N ILE A 167 -8.88 5.76 8.24
CA ILE A 167 -7.57 6.12 7.65
C ILE A 167 -6.54 5.11 8.12
N ARG A 168 -5.87 4.47 7.16
CA ARG A 168 -4.70 3.59 7.39
C ARG A 168 -3.49 4.25 6.76
N SER A 169 -2.36 4.29 7.45
CA SER A 169 -1.15 4.92 6.92
C SER A 169 -0.05 3.93 6.60
N GLN A 170 0.60 4.15 5.46
CA GLN A 170 1.72 3.37 4.98
C GLN A 170 2.84 4.28 4.48
N ALA A 171 4.09 3.84 4.60
CA ALA A 171 5.23 4.51 4.01
C ALA A 171 6.43 3.57 3.85
N PRO A 172 7.30 3.81 2.85
CA PRO A 172 8.61 3.19 2.81
C PRO A 172 9.55 3.83 3.84
N LEU A 173 10.47 3.01 4.34
CA LEU A 173 11.71 3.46 4.94
C LEU A 173 12.62 3.99 3.84
N LEU A 174 13.06 5.23 3.98
CA LEU A 174 13.84 5.96 3.00
C LEU A 174 15.08 6.52 3.68
N ASN A 175 16.24 6.24 3.10
CA ASN A 175 17.47 6.90 3.49
C ASN A 175 17.32 8.42 3.33
N HIS A 176 18.00 9.18 4.19
CA HIS A 176 17.96 10.65 4.24
C HIS A 176 16.60 11.30 4.59
N VAL A 177 15.51 10.53 4.78
CA VAL A 177 14.19 11.07 5.14
C VAL A 177 13.71 10.57 6.50
N ASN A 178 13.64 9.25 6.70
CA ASN A 178 13.04 8.66 7.89
C ASN A 178 13.78 7.39 8.37
N ASN A 179 15.08 7.23 8.04
CA ASN A 179 15.95 6.15 8.51
C ASN A 179 16.37 6.28 10.00
N ASP A 180 15.40 6.54 10.87
CA ASP A 180 15.57 6.73 12.31
C ASP A 180 14.37 6.13 13.06
N PRO A 181 14.56 5.20 14.01
CA PRO A 181 13.46 4.62 14.78
C PRO A 181 12.64 5.65 15.55
N ASN A 182 13.24 6.74 16.02
CA ASN A 182 12.54 7.79 16.77
C ASN A 182 11.57 8.57 15.86
N VAL A 183 11.92 8.75 14.59
CA VAL A 183 11.05 9.37 13.58
C VAL A 183 9.80 8.50 13.37
N TRP A 184 9.96 7.19 13.23
CA TRP A 184 8.85 6.24 13.07
C TRP A 184 7.98 6.15 14.32
N ALA A 185 8.59 6.02 15.51
CA ALA A 185 7.86 5.98 16.77
C ALA A 185 7.00 7.25 16.97
N ARG A 186 7.57 8.43 16.70
CA ARG A 186 6.86 9.71 16.74
C ARG A 186 5.75 9.77 15.69
N MET A 187 6.02 9.31 14.47
CA MET A 187 5.04 9.31 13.39
C MET A 187 3.85 8.42 13.71
N TRP A 188 4.06 7.17 14.14
CA TRP A 188 2.97 6.25 14.50
C TRP A 188 2.20 6.73 15.72
N SER A 189 2.88 7.27 16.74
CA SER A 189 2.19 7.85 17.90
C SER A 189 1.32 9.05 17.50
N THR A 190 1.81 9.89 16.58
CA THR A 190 1.04 11.01 16.01
C THR A 190 -0.17 10.50 15.20
N GLN A 191 0.00 9.46 14.39
CA GLN A 191 -1.07 8.84 13.63
C GLN A 191 -2.17 8.31 14.57
N VAL A 192 -1.80 7.53 15.58
CA VAL A 192 -2.73 6.99 16.58
C VAL A 192 -3.50 8.13 17.27
N GLY A 193 -2.81 9.19 17.72
CA GLY A 193 -3.45 10.34 18.34
C GLY A 193 -4.44 11.10 17.44
N LEU A 194 -4.31 10.95 16.11
CA LEU A 194 -5.24 11.52 15.13
C LEU A 194 -6.34 10.55 14.68
N GLY A 195 -6.35 9.33 15.21
CA GLY A 195 -7.27 8.26 14.81
C GLY A 195 -6.92 7.60 13.48
N ILE A 196 -5.65 7.67 13.08
CA ILE A 196 -5.09 6.96 11.93
C ILE A 196 -4.50 5.64 12.42
N VAL A 197 -4.74 4.56 11.69
CA VAL A 197 -4.19 3.23 11.98
C VAL A 197 -2.84 3.06 11.25
N PRO A 198 -1.71 2.92 11.97
CA PRO A 198 -0.44 2.51 11.36
C PRO A 198 -0.60 1.15 10.69
N TYR A 199 -0.30 1.06 9.39
CA TYR A 199 -0.60 -0.13 8.59
C TYR A 199 0.65 -0.86 8.08
N TYR A 200 1.45 -0.21 7.25
CA TYR A 200 2.68 -0.80 6.72
C TYR A 200 3.88 0.14 6.81
N MET A 201 4.99 -0.40 7.30
CA MET A 201 6.32 0.11 6.97
C MET A 201 6.88 -0.76 5.84
N PHE A 202 7.06 -0.14 4.67
CA PHE A 202 7.63 -0.79 3.50
C PHE A 202 9.14 -0.63 3.48
N VAL A 203 9.84 -1.59 2.88
CA VAL A 203 11.18 -1.36 2.33
C VAL A 203 11.02 -0.56 1.04
N GLU A 204 11.95 0.35 0.76
CA GLU A 204 11.99 1.11 -0.50
C GLU A 204 12.12 0.14 -1.67
N ARG A 205 11.43 0.43 -2.78
CA ARG A 205 11.32 -0.50 -3.89
C ARG A 205 12.49 -0.31 -4.85
N ASP A 206 13.02 -1.42 -5.35
CA ASP A 206 14.09 -1.61 -6.34
C ASP A 206 13.95 -0.90 -7.70
N THR A 207 13.57 0.37 -7.73
CA THR A 207 13.24 1.11 -8.96
C THR A 207 13.53 2.59 -8.84
N GLY A 208 13.71 3.28 -9.97
CA GLY A 208 13.86 4.73 -9.98
C GLY A 208 15.09 5.20 -9.19
N ALA A 209 14.89 6.09 -8.22
CA ALA A 209 15.97 6.65 -7.39
C ALA A 209 16.42 5.72 -6.25
N LYS A 210 16.27 4.39 -6.40
CA LYS A 210 16.60 3.35 -5.41
C LYS A 210 17.92 3.64 -4.68
N CYS A 211 19.02 3.80 -5.41
CA CYS A 211 20.36 3.95 -4.82
C CYS A 211 20.50 5.16 -3.86
N TYR A 212 19.65 6.18 -3.99
CA TYR A 212 19.66 7.32 -3.07
C TYR A 212 18.86 7.03 -1.79
N PHE A 213 17.83 6.20 -1.86
CA PHE A 213 16.88 5.98 -0.78
C PHE A 213 16.96 4.59 -0.13
N GLU A 214 17.69 3.64 -0.72
CA GLU A 214 17.75 2.27 -0.24
C GLU A 214 18.37 2.17 1.15
N VAL A 215 17.88 1.19 1.91
CA VAL A 215 18.35 0.88 3.26
C VAL A 215 18.50 -0.62 3.36
N PRO A 216 19.65 -1.17 3.78
CA PRO A 216 19.84 -2.61 3.90
C PRO A 216 18.73 -3.25 4.75
N LEU A 217 18.30 -4.46 4.40
CA LEU A 217 17.19 -5.17 5.06
C LEU A 217 17.42 -5.36 6.55
N VAL A 218 18.67 -5.62 6.96
CA VAL A 218 19.06 -5.68 8.37
C VAL A 218 18.79 -4.36 9.09
N ARG A 219 19.13 -3.23 8.47
CA ARG A 219 18.86 -1.89 9.01
C ARG A 219 17.37 -1.58 9.00
N CYS A 220 16.63 -1.97 7.95
CA CYS A 220 15.18 -1.86 7.92
C CYS A 220 14.54 -2.54 9.13
N HIS A 221 14.97 -3.77 9.43
CA HIS A 221 14.48 -4.52 10.57
C HIS A 221 14.87 -3.85 11.90
N ASP A 222 16.11 -3.37 12.03
CA ASP A 222 16.57 -2.70 13.25
C ASP A 222 15.78 -1.42 13.54
N VAL A 223 15.51 -0.59 12.53
CA VAL A 223 14.68 0.61 12.65
C VAL A 223 13.26 0.24 13.08
N PHE A 224 12.64 -0.74 12.41
CA PHE A 224 11.30 -1.18 12.76
C PHE A 224 11.23 -1.68 14.20
N ARG A 225 12.11 -2.60 14.60
CA ARG A 225 12.14 -3.19 15.93
C ARG A 225 12.31 -2.12 17.01
N GLN A 226 13.25 -1.20 16.84
CA GLN A 226 13.50 -0.12 17.80
C GLN A 226 12.34 0.88 17.87
N ALA A 227 11.67 1.17 16.75
CA ALA A 227 10.50 2.04 16.76
C ALA A 227 9.29 1.39 17.45
N VAL A 228 9.03 0.10 17.19
CA VAL A 228 7.92 -0.67 17.78
C VAL A 228 8.05 -0.79 19.31
N GLN A 229 9.28 -0.84 19.84
CA GLN A 229 9.55 -0.82 21.27
C GLN A 229 9.06 0.46 21.97
N GLN A 230 9.04 1.58 21.24
CA GLN A 230 8.73 2.91 21.79
C GLN A 230 7.24 3.29 21.73
N VAL A 231 6.40 2.49 21.08
CA VAL A 231 4.97 2.82 20.88
C VAL A 231 4.04 1.90 21.66
N SER A 232 2.82 2.37 21.91
CA SER A 232 1.75 1.59 22.55
C SER A 232 1.25 0.46 21.66
N GLY A 233 0.46 -0.47 22.21
CA GLY A 233 -0.12 -1.59 21.45
C GLY A 233 -0.89 -1.16 20.19
N LEU A 234 -1.52 0.02 20.20
CA LEU A 234 -2.19 0.58 19.02
C LEU A 234 -1.21 0.96 17.91
N GLY A 235 -0.01 1.44 18.27
CA GLY A 235 1.06 1.70 17.30
C GLY A 235 1.71 0.40 16.79
N ARG A 236 1.79 -0.62 17.65
CA ARG A 236 2.39 -1.93 17.32
C ARG A 236 1.57 -2.78 16.35
N THR A 237 0.38 -2.34 15.92
CA THR A 237 -0.41 -3.03 14.89
C THR A 237 0.18 -2.88 13.48
N VAL A 238 1.15 -1.97 13.30
CA VAL A 238 1.90 -1.82 12.04
C VAL A 238 2.62 -3.12 11.69
N ARG A 239 2.66 -3.45 10.40
CA ARG A 239 3.40 -4.59 9.86
C ARG A 239 4.67 -4.10 9.14
N GLY A 240 5.77 -4.82 9.30
CA GLY A 240 7.01 -4.47 8.60
C GLY A 240 8.29 -4.90 9.32
N PRO A 241 9.45 -4.55 8.75
CA PRO A 241 9.58 -3.96 7.41
C PRO A 241 9.16 -4.98 6.35
N SER A 242 8.44 -4.52 5.32
CA SER A 242 7.89 -5.41 4.29
C SER A 242 8.19 -4.96 2.86
N MET A 243 8.49 -5.92 1.99
CA MET A 243 8.70 -5.72 0.56
C MET A 243 7.43 -6.10 -0.18
N SER A 244 6.98 -5.28 -1.12
CA SER A 244 5.90 -5.66 -2.05
C SER A 244 6.50 -6.18 -3.35
N ALA A 245 7.10 -7.36 -3.29
CA ALA A 245 7.83 -7.99 -4.38
C ALA A 245 6.90 -8.72 -5.37
N THR A 246 7.48 -9.18 -6.48
CA THR A 246 6.77 -9.94 -7.53
C THR A 246 6.01 -11.18 -7.02
N PRO A 247 6.62 -12.08 -6.20
CA PRO A 247 5.92 -13.27 -5.69
C PRO A 247 4.87 -12.93 -4.63
N GLY A 248 4.97 -11.77 -3.98
CA GLY A 248 4.05 -11.37 -2.93
C GLY A 248 4.63 -10.32 -2.00
N LYS A 249 3.90 -10.07 -0.91
CA LYS A 249 4.35 -9.20 0.16
C LYS A 249 5.13 -10.02 1.19
N VAL A 250 6.41 -9.72 1.34
CA VAL A 250 7.34 -10.43 2.23
C VAL A 250 7.70 -9.52 3.39
N GLU A 251 7.69 -10.04 4.61
CA GLU A 251 8.13 -9.35 5.82
C GLU A 251 9.46 -9.93 6.30
N VAL A 252 10.40 -9.05 6.69
CA VAL A 252 11.63 -9.46 7.36
C VAL A 252 11.34 -9.59 8.85
N LEU A 253 11.36 -10.81 9.38
CA LEU A 253 11.10 -11.10 10.79
C LEU A 253 12.31 -10.82 11.67
N GLY A 254 13.51 -10.91 11.10
CA GLY A 254 14.75 -10.60 11.79
C GLY A 254 15.94 -11.37 11.24
N VAL A 255 17.04 -11.29 11.98
CA VAL A 255 18.29 -12.00 11.69
C VAL A 255 18.57 -12.95 12.84
N GLN A 256 18.81 -14.22 12.53
CA GLN A 256 19.04 -15.26 13.53
C GLN A 256 20.29 -16.08 13.18
N ARG A 257 20.91 -16.71 14.18
CA ARG A 257 21.89 -17.78 13.94
C ARG A 257 21.20 -19.13 14.10
N LEU A 258 21.16 -19.94 13.05
CA LEU A 258 20.53 -21.26 12.99
C LEU A 258 21.50 -22.22 12.30
N ALA A 259 21.65 -23.44 12.83
CA ALA A 259 22.57 -24.45 12.29
C ALA A 259 24.02 -23.92 12.05
N GLY A 260 24.48 -22.97 12.87
CA GLY A 260 25.80 -22.34 12.71
C GLY A 260 25.85 -21.18 11.71
N GLU A 261 24.84 -21.01 10.85
CA GLU A 261 24.75 -19.95 9.84
C GLU A 261 23.99 -18.73 10.36
N LYS A 262 24.39 -17.53 9.93
CA LYS A 262 23.62 -16.30 10.14
C LYS A 262 22.66 -16.15 8.96
N VAL A 263 21.37 -16.01 9.24
CA VAL A 263 20.30 -16.00 8.22
C VAL A 263 19.33 -14.86 8.45
N PHE A 264 18.71 -14.39 7.38
CA PHE A 264 17.46 -13.66 7.46
C PHE A 264 16.31 -14.65 7.65
N MET A 265 15.39 -14.35 8.56
CA MET A 265 14.11 -15.04 8.69
C MET A 265 13.02 -14.15 8.07
N LEU A 266 12.27 -14.69 7.13
CA LEU A 266 11.23 -13.98 6.39
C LEU A 266 9.92 -14.75 6.40
N ARG A 267 8.82 -14.09 6.05
CA ARG A 267 7.53 -14.74 5.77
C ARG A 267 6.73 -13.98 4.72
N PHE A 268 5.83 -14.66 4.03
CA PHE A 268 4.82 -13.97 3.23
C PHE A 268 3.68 -13.44 4.11
N LEU A 269 3.42 -12.15 4.02
CA LEU A 269 2.18 -11.54 4.50
C LEU A 269 1.03 -11.74 3.51
N GLN A 270 1.37 -11.91 2.23
CA GLN A 270 0.44 -12.26 1.16
C GLN A 270 1.24 -12.84 -0.02
N GLY A 271 0.85 -13.99 -0.56
CA GLY A 271 1.48 -14.63 -1.72
C GLY A 271 0.56 -14.64 -2.94
N ARG A 272 1.12 -14.91 -4.13
CA ARG A 272 0.32 -15.30 -5.31
C ARG A 272 -0.36 -16.64 -5.10
N ASP A 273 0.33 -17.55 -4.42
CA ASP A 273 -0.23 -18.76 -3.86
C ASP A 273 -0.62 -18.50 -2.37
N PRO A 274 -1.88 -18.71 -1.99
CA PRO A 274 -2.32 -18.58 -0.60
C PRO A 274 -1.55 -19.46 0.38
N ASP A 275 -1.03 -20.62 -0.05
CA ASP A 275 -0.32 -21.56 0.83
C ASP A 275 1.04 -21.01 1.32
N TRP A 276 1.53 -19.92 0.71
CA TRP A 276 2.77 -19.27 1.13
C TRP A 276 2.56 -18.39 2.37
N VAL A 277 1.33 -17.94 2.62
CA VAL A 277 1.03 -16.95 3.66
C VAL A 277 1.36 -17.48 5.05
N GLY A 278 2.14 -16.71 5.80
CA GLY A 278 2.56 -17.06 7.15
C GLY A 278 3.67 -18.11 7.23
N ARG A 279 4.00 -18.82 6.14
CA ARG A 279 5.09 -19.79 6.09
C ARG A 279 6.44 -19.07 6.23
N PRO A 280 7.24 -19.37 7.28
CA PRO A 280 8.58 -18.84 7.40
C PRO A 280 9.52 -19.46 6.37
N PHE A 281 10.49 -18.69 5.92
CA PHE A 281 11.62 -19.16 5.12
C PHE A 281 12.89 -18.40 5.47
N PHE A 282 14.03 -18.93 5.04
CA PHE A 282 15.34 -18.45 5.43
C PHE A 282 16.19 -18.12 4.21
N ALA A 283 16.88 -16.99 4.29
CA ALA A 283 17.86 -16.58 3.30
C ALA A 283 19.22 -16.40 3.97
N LYS A 284 20.32 -16.62 3.22
CA LYS A 284 21.66 -16.31 3.68
C LYS A 284 21.72 -14.84 4.12
N PHE A 285 22.43 -14.57 5.20
CA PHE A 285 22.62 -13.20 5.63
C PHE A 285 23.58 -12.47 4.68
N ASP A 286 23.07 -11.42 4.05
CA ASP A 286 23.86 -10.39 3.38
C ASP A 286 23.62 -9.04 4.07
N ALA A 287 24.70 -8.38 4.49
CA ALA A 287 24.62 -7.08 5.16
C ALA A 287 24.26 -5.94 4.19
N GLN A 288 24.43 -6.14 2.89
CA GLN A 288 24.18 -5.15 1.84
C GLN A 288 22.86 -5.39 1.10
N ALA A 289 22.23 -6.55 1.25
CA ALA A 289 20.94 -6.81 0.61
C ALA A 289 19.89 -5.78 1.06
N THR A 290 19.23 -5.18 0.08
CA THR A 290 18.20 -4.14 0.18
C THR A 290 16.84 -4.63 -0.34
N TRP A 291 16.82 -5.71 -1.12
CA TRP A 291 15.60 -6.25 -1.72
C TRP A 291 15.56 -7.78 -1.76
N LEU A 292 14.44 -8.37 -2.22
CA LEU A 292 14.18 -9.81 -2.14
C LEU A 292 14.99 -10.64 -3.15
N ASP A 293 15.21 -10.11 -4.35
CA ASP A 293 15.94 -10.78 -5.44
C ASP A 293 17.47 -10.78 -5.25
N GLU A 294 17.96 -9.97 -4.32
CA GLU A 294 19.35 -9.96 -3.84
C GLU A 294 19.62 -11.06 -2.80
N LEU A 295 18.59 -11.77 -2.33
CA LEU A 295 18.72 -12.82 -1.31
C LEU A 295 18.93 -14.20 -1.93
N GLU A 296 19.78 -15.00 -1.28
CA GLU A 296 20.00 -16.41 -1.63
C GLU A 296 19.38 -17.36 -0.59
N PRO A 297 18.88 -18.54 -0.98
CA PRO A 297 18.39 -19.55 -0.04
C PRO A 297 19.47 -19.99 0.97
N ALA A 298 19.09 -20.11 2.25
CA ALA A 298 19.98 -20.60 3.30
C ALA A 298 20.12 -22.13 3.31
N PHE A 299 21.03 -22.66 4.14
CA PHE A 299 21.16 -24.10 4.44
C PHE A 299 21.46 -25.00 3.22
N GLY A 300 22.13 -24.46 2.21
CA GLY A 300 22.52 -25.21 1.01
C GLY A 300 21.37 -25.51 0.04
N GLU A 301 20.18 -24.93 0.24
CA GLU A 301 19.08 -25.00 -0.71
C GLU A 301 19.45 -24.29 -2.02
N SER A 302 18.97 -24.82 -3.16
CA SER A 302 19.28 -24.28 -4.49
C SER A 302 18.29 -23.22 -4.96
N ALA A 303 17.08 -23.18 -4.38
CA ALA A 303 16.00 -22.26 -4.77
C ALA A 303 15.06 -21.98 -3.58
N PHE A 304 14.36 -20.86 -3.61
CA PHE A 304 13.25 -20.64 -2.68
C PHE A 304 12.00 -21.43 -3.12
N PHE A 305 11.18 -21.85 -2.16
CA PHE A 305 9.96 -22.62 -2.42
C PHE A 305 8.93 -21.93 -3.35
N PHE A 306 9.06 -20.62 -3.58
CA PHE A 306 8.19 -19.82 -4.45
C PHE A 306 8.77 -19.59 -5.85
N GLU A 307 9.99 -20.03 -6.12
CA GLU A 307 10.63 -19.94 -7.44
C GLU A 307 10.25 -21.11 -8.34
N ASP A 308 9.99 -22.27 -7.74
CA ASP A 308 9.97 -23.57 -8.42
C ASP A 308 8.59 -24.01 -8.94
N ARG A 309 7.65 -23.07 -9.12
CA ARG A 309 6.31 -23.42 -9.61
C ARG A 309 5.87 -22.55 -10.78
N THR A 310 5.59 -23.23 -11.89
CA THR A 310 4.69 -22.88 -12.99
C THR A 310 3.25 -22.67 -12.49
N ALA A 311 3.06 -22.02 -11.34
CA ALA A 311 1.75 -21.58 -10.90
C ALA A 311 1.20 -20.71 -12.03
N PRO A 312 -0.02 -20.99 -12.53
CA PRO A 312 -0.62 -20.15 -13.55
C PRO A 312 -0.56 -18.73 -13.01
N VAL A 313 0.21 -17.90 -13.68
CA VAL A 313 0.26 -16.47 -13.42
C VAL A 313 -1.20 -16.04 -13.53
N LEU A 314 -1.86 -15.76 -12.40
CA LEU A 314 -3.00 -14.84 -12.42
C LEU A 314 -2.44 -13.62 -13.13
N GLN A 315 -2.80 -13.46 -14.41
CA GLN A 315 -2.08 -12.63 -15.38
C GLN A 315 -1.75 -11.29 -14.74
N ALA A 316 -0.49 -11.14 -14.33
CA ALA A 316 0.03 -9.88 -13.86
C ALA A 316 0.43 -9.12 -15.12
N VAL A 317 -0.42 -8.16 -15.49
CA VAL A 317 0.05 -6.87 -16.00
C VAL A 317 0.14 -5.96 -14.79
#